data_AF-A0ABD2N175-F1
#
_entry.id   AF-A0ABD2N175-F1
#
_cell.length_a   1.000
_cell.length_b   1.000
_cell.length_c   1.000
_cell.angle_alpha   90.00
_cell.angle_beta   90.00
_cell.angle_gamma   90.00
#
_symmetry.space_group_name_H-M   'P 1'
#
loop_
_entity.id
_entity.type
_entity.pdbx_description
1 polymer ?
#
loop_
_entity_poly.entity_id
_entity_poly.type
_entity_poly.pdbx_seq_one_letter_code
_entity_poly.pdbx_strand_id
1 'polypeptide(L)'
;MSEVGQAFAWQDPYFFVTYVNESVSNFQIEFVNYTREIMEHLVVGSFLYIFICIFSYFAVIRWKLLSFNKKIKNPKRVLIVTAHPDDECMFFGPTILNLTKQTDTTVYLMCLSTGKNYGMDVTRRKELYKACKVLGIKDSSIMVLNHDDLPDDIKTRWPEETVAALILHQIEIYDITALITFDRSGISSHPNHFSIYYAVAHLSVNKEIPKGNLLFWLLIFM
;
A
#
# COMPACT_ATOMS: atom_id res chain seq x y z
N MET A 1 -29.95 -64.39 16.27
CA MET A 1 -29.20 -65.12 15.23
C MET A 1 -27.74 -65.14 15.68
N SER A 2 -27.17 -66.34 15.80
CA SER A 2 -25.88 -66.60 16.45
C SER A 2 -24.69 -66.03 15.67
N GLU A 3 -23.60 -65.71 16.39
CA GLU A 3 -22.31 -65.22 15.86
C GLU A 3 -21.75 -66.09 14.72
N VAL A 4 -22.13 -67.37 14.67
CA VAL A 4 -21.73 -68.33 13.63
C VAL A 4 -22.28 -67.96 12.24
N GLY A 5 -23.43 -67.28 12.17
CA GLY A 5 -24.02 -66.82 10.90
C GLY A 5 -23.32 -65.61 10.27
N GLN A 6 -22.63 -64.79 11.07
CA GLN A 6 -21.87 -63.65 10.56
C GLN A 6 -20.52 -64.07 9.98
N ALA A 7 -19.89 -65.13 10.49
CA ALA A 7 -18.60 -65.60 10.00
C ALA A 7 -18.64 -66.19 8.58
N PHE A 8 -19.76 -66.80 8.17
CA PHE A 8 -19.95 -67.34 6.82
C PHE A 8 -20.35 -66.28 5.78
N ALA A 9 -20.93 -65.16 6.19
CA ALA A 9 -21.35 -64.08 5.28
C ALA A 9 -20.16 -63.40 4.59
N TRP A 10 -19.01 -63.27 5.27
CA TRP A 10 -17.79 -62.67 4.72
C TRP A 10 -17.05 -63.55 3.70
N GLN A 11 -17.42 -64.83 3.58
CA GLN A 11 -16.87 -65.76 2.59
C GLN A 11 -17.67 -65.76 1.28
N ASP A 12 -18.83 -65.11 1.25
CA ASP A 12 -19.63 -64.90 0.03
C ASP A 12 -19.13 -63.64 -0.71
N PRO A 13 -18.51 -63.79 -1.90
CA PRO A 13 -18.01 -62.66 -2.68
C PRO A 13 -19.10 -61.63 -3.01
N TYR A 14 -20.36 -62.05 -3.15
CA TYR A 14 -21.46 -61.13 -3.43
C TYR A 14 -21.77 -60.25 -2.21
N PHE A 15 -21.80 -60.82 -1.01
CA PHE A 15 -22.02 -60.07 0.23
C PHE A 15 -20.91 -59.04 0.48
N PHE A 16 -19.66 -59.42 0.29
CA PHE A 16 -18.51 -58.52 0.44
C PHE A 16 -18.54 -57.35 -0.55
N VAL A 17 -18.82 -57.62 -1.83
CA VAL A 17 -18.93 -56.56 -2.86
C VAL A 17 -20.10 -55.62 -2.57
N THR A 18 -21.25 -56.13 -2.13
CA THR A 18 -22.38 -55.26 -1.74
C THR A 18 -22.06 -54.40 -0.52
N TYR A 19 -21.39 -54.95 0.50
CA TYR A 19 -21.00 -54.22 1.70
C TYR A 19 -19.98 -53.11 1.39
N VAL A 20 -18.99 -53.39 0.54
CA VAL A 20 -18.00 -52.40 0.11
C VAL A 20 -18.67 -51.31 -0.72
N ASN A 21 -19.54 -51.65 -1.68
CA ASN A 21 -20.25 -50.67 -2.49
C ASN A 21 -21.18 -49.78 -1.64
N GLU A 22 -21.88 -50.35 -0.66
CA GLU A 22 -22.71 -49.60 0.27
C GLU A 22 -21.87 -48.68 1.16
N SER A 23 -20.73 -49.16 1.66
CA SER A 23 -19.80 -48.36 2.46
C SER A 23 -19.20 -47.20 1.67
N VAL A 24 -18.81 -47.44 0.40
CA VAL A 24 -18.30 -46.39 -0.49
C VAL A 24 -19.40 -45.38 -0.84
N SER A 25 -20.62 -45.84 -1.12
CA SER A 25 -21.77 -44.95 -1.37
C SER A 25 -22.11 -44.09 -0.15
N ASN A 26 -22.13 -44.68 1.04
CA ASN A 26 -22.40 -43.96 2.29
C ASN A 26 -21.30 -42.92 2.56
N PHE A 27 -20.03 -43.29 2.37
CA PHE A 27 -18.92 -42.35 2.48
C PHE A 27 -19.03 -41.20 1.46
N GLN A 28 -19.39 -41.49 0.20
CA GLN A 28 -19.58 -40.45 -0.81
C GLN A 28 -20.69 -39.47 -0.41
N ILE A 29 -21.83 -39.97 0.08
CA ILE A 29 -22.95 -39.15 0.53
C ILE A 29 -22.54 -38.28 1.71
N GLU A 30 -21.90 -38.87 2.72
CA GLU A 30 -21.43 -38.14 3.90
C GLU A 30 -20.39 -37.08 3.54
N PHE A 31 -19.45 -37.40 2.65
CA PHE A 31 -18.44 -36.46 2.17
C PHE A 31 -19.06 -35.29 1.39
N VAL A 32 -20.04 -35.56 0.51
CA VAL A 32 -20.75 -34.50 -0.23
C VAL A 32 -21.57 -33.62 0.70
N ASN A 33 -22.22 -34.19 1.71
CA ASN A 33 -22.98 -33.42 2.70
C ASN A 33 -22.04 -32.54 3.54
N TYR A 34 -20.94 -33.10 4.05
CA TYR A 34 -19.94 -32.37 4.81
C TYR A 34 -19.34 -31.19 4.02
N THR A 35 -18.97 -31.44 2.77
CA THR A 35 -18.40 -30.39 1.90
C THR A 35 -19.44 -29.32 1.56
N ARG A 36 -20.71 -29.69 1.35
CA ARG A 36 -21.79 -28.72 1.15
C ARG A 36 -21.99 -27.83 2.38
N GLU A 37 -22.07 -28.41 3.57
CA GLU A 37 -22.23 -27.65 4.82
C GLU A 37 -21.08 -26.65 5.04
N ILE A 38 -19.83 -27.07 4.81
CA ILE A 38 -18.68 -26.16 4.88
C ILE A 38 -18.82 -25.00 3.88
N MET A 39 -19.19 -25.30 2.64
CA MET A 39 -19.34 -24.27 1.61
C MET A 39 -20.47 -23.30 1.95
N GLU A 40 -21.60 -23.79 2.48
CA GLU A 40 -22.70 -22.95 2.94
C GLU A 40 -22.25 -22.01 4.07
N HIS A 41 -21.55 -22.54 5.08
CA HIS A 41 -20.99 -21.72 6.16
C HIS A 41 -19.97 -20.69 5.67
N LEU A 42 -19.11 -21.06 4.72
CA LEU A 42 -18.12 -20.15 4.13
C LEU A 42 -18.79 -19.03 3.34
N VAL A 43 -19.83 -19.34 2.57
CA VAL A 43 -20.63 -18.37 1.82
C VAL A 43 -21.35 -17.41 2.76
N VAL A 44 -22.07 -17.95 3.76
CA VAL A 44 -22.79 -17.13 4.76
C VAL A 44 -21.82 -16.26 5.55
N GLY A 45 -20.69 -16.83 6.00
CA GLY A 45 -19.64 -16.11 6.70
C GLY A 45 -19.05 -14.97 5.86
N SER A 46 -18.82 -15.20 4.57
CA SER A 46 -18.33 -14.18 3.64
C SER A 46 -19.32 -13.03 3.47
N PHE A 47 -20.61 -13.32 3.32
CA PHE A 47 -21.66 -12.30 3.23
C PHE A 47 -21.80 -11.48 4.52
N LEU A 48 -21.76 -12.14 5.68
CA LEU A 48 -21.80 -11.45 6.98
C LEU A 48 -20.58 -10.54 7.16
N TYR A 49 -19.39 -11.01 6.80
CA TYR A 49 -18.17 -10.21 6.85
C TYR A 49 -18.28 -8.96 5.97
N ILE A 50 -18.69 -9.11 4.71
CA ILE A 50 -18.90 -7.99 3.79
C ILE A 50 -19.94 -7.01 4.34
N PHE A 51 -21.05 -7.52 4.88
CA PHE A 51 -22.08 -6.69 5.49
C PHE A 51 -21.54 -5.88 6.68
N ILE A 52 -20.77 -6.51 7.58
CA ILE A 52 -20.13 -5.86 8.72
C ILE A 52 -19.14 -4.79 8.24
N CYS A 53 -18.31 -5.07 7.24
CA CYS A 53 -17.38 -4.10 6.66
C CYS A 53 -18.13 -2.89 6.08
N ILE A 54 -19.17 -3.11 5.28
CA ILE A 54 -19.99 -2.04 4.70
C ILE A 54 -20.67 -1.22 5.80
N PHE A 55 -21.28 -1.89 6.79
CA PHE A 55 -21.93 -1.21 7.91
C PHE A 55 -20.94 -0.38 8.72
N SER A 56 -19.77 -0.93 9.05
CA SER A 56 -18.71 -0.21 9.77
C SER A 56 -18.19 0.99 8.98
N TYR A 57 -18.03 0.87 7.66
CA TYR A 57 -17.61 1.95 6.78
C TYR A 57 -18.62 3.10 6.80
N PHE A 58 -19.91 2.78 6.63
CA PHE A 58 -20.98 3.79 6.71
C PHE A 58 -21.09 4.39 8.12
N ALA A 59 -20.94 3.59 9.17
CA ALA A 59 -20.96 4.07 10.55
C ALA A 59 -19.80 5.05 10.82
N VAL A 60 -18.58 4.73 10.39
CA VAL A 60 -17.40 5.60 10.52
C VAL A 60 -17.59 6.92 9.76
N ILE A 61 -18.09 6.88 8.53
CA ILE A 61 -18.36 8.08 7.73
C ILE A 61 -19.48 8.91 8.36
N ARG A 62 -20.59 8.27 8.73
CA ARG A 62 -21.80 8.95 9.20
C ARG A 62 -21.62 9.56 10.58
N TRP A 63 -20.87 8.89 11.46
CA TRP A 63 -20.52 9.42 12.78
C TRP A 63 -19.30 10.33 12.76
N LYS A 64 -18.65 10.54 11.59
CA LYS A 64 -17.38 11.27 11.48
C LYS A 64 -16.38 10.83 12.56
N LEU A 65 -16.40 9.54 12.91
CA LEU A 65 -15.68 9.01 14.07
C LEU A 65 -14.16 9.24 13.90
N LEU A 66 -13.71 9.24 12.65
CA LEU A 66 -12.38 9.64 12.24
C LEU A 66 -12.42 11.09 11.75
N SER A 67 -12.30 12.03 12.69
CA SER A 67 -11.94 13.40 12.37
C SER A 67 -10.42 13.50 12.35
N PHE A 68 -9.80 13.28 11.18
CA PHE A 68 -8.38 13.58 10.95
C PHE A 68 -8.11 15.10 10.87
N ASN A 69 -8.94 15.93 11.50
CA ASN A 69 -8.75 17.38 11.59
C ASN A 69 -7.81 17.75 12.74
N LYS A 70 -6.63 17.12 12.81
CA LYS A 70 -5.54 17.82 13.48
C LYS A 70 -5.17 18.95 12.53
N LYS A 71 -5.69 20.15 12.80
CA LYS A 71 -5.35 21.37 12.04
C LYS A 71 -3.84 21.54 12.06
N ILE A 72 -3.19 21.12 10.97
CA ILE A 72 -1.85 21.56 10.66
C ILE A 72 -1.96 23.08 10.48
N LYS A 73 -1.05 23.86 11.08
CA LYS A 73 -0.94 25.27 10.70
C LYS A 73 -0.63 25.28 9.20
N ASN A 74 -1.59 25.67 8.37
CA ASN A 74 -1.58 25.57 6.90
C ASN A 74 -0.17 25.79 6.32
N PRO A 75 0.54 24.72 5.93
CA PRO A 75 1.87 24.87 5.37
C PRO A 75 1.73 25.53 4.00
N LYS A 76 2.39 26.66 3.79
CA LYS A 76 2.19 27.43 2.54
C LYS A 76 2.78 26.73 1.32
N ARG A 77 3.90 26.03 1.50
CA ARG A 77 4.65 25.34 0.44
C ARG A 77 5.09 23.98 0.95
N VAL A 78 4.53 22.93 0.39
CA VAL A 78 4.76 21.54 0.81
C VAL A 78 5.51 20.83 -0.29
N LEU A 79 6.65 20.21 0.04
CA LEU A 79 7.35 19.30 -0.87
C LEU A 79 7.03 17.87 -0.49
N ILE A 80 6.62 17.08 -1.48
CA ILE A 80 6.45 15.64 -1.37
C ILE A 80 7.61 15.01 -2.14
N VAL A 81 8.38 14.15 -1.49
CA VAL A 81 9.51 13.46 -2.10
C VAL A 81 9.18 11.98 -2.23
N THR A 82 9.18 11.49 -3.46
CA THR A 82 8.93 10.09 -3.82
C THR A 82 10.12 9.48 -4.54
N ALA A 83 10.21 8.15 -4.56
CA ALA A 83 11.28 7.46 -5.25
C ALA A 83 10.92 7.26 -6.72
N HIS A 84 9.68 6.84 -6.99
CA HIS A 84 9.25 6.33 -8.28
C HIS A 84 7.98 7.02 -8.80
N PRO A 85 7.74 6.98 -10.12
CA PRO A 85 6.47 7.41 -10.71
C PRO A 85 5.36 6.39 -10.45
N ASP A 86 4.42 6.71 -9.53
CA ASP A 86 3.28 5.92 -9.01
C ASP A 86 3.11 6.13 -7.49
N ASP A 87 4.22 6.28 -6.78
CA ASP A 87 4.27 6.50 -5.33
C ASP A 87 3.34 7.64 -4.87
N GLU A 88 3.23 8.72 -5.66
CA GLU A 88 2.45 9.91 -5.33
C GLU A 88 0.96 9.59 -5.22
N CYS A 89 0.43 8.75 -6.10
CA CYS A 89 -0.98 8.37 -6.07
C CYS A 89 -1.22 7.14 -5.19
N MET A 90 -0.25 6.21 -5.12
CA MET A 90 -0.35 4.99 -4.33
C MET A 90 -0.28 5.27 -2.83
N PHE A 91 0.66 6.09 -2.37
CA PHE A 91 0.90 6.32 -0.94
C PHE A 91 0.44 7.70 -0.48
N PHE A 92 0.55 8.72 -1.33
CA PHE A 92 0.31 10.10 -0.93
C PHE A 92 -0.99 10.71 -1.49
N GLY A 93 -1.77 9.96 -2.27
CA GLY A 93 -2.96 10.48 -2.98
C GLY A 93 -3.94 11.23 -2.08
N PRO A 94 -4.44 10.63 -0.97
CA PRO A 94 -5.32 11.32 -0.04
C PRO A 94 -4.70 12.57 0.59
N THR A 95 -3.41 12.52 0.93
CA THR A 95 -2.67 13.65 1.52
C THR A 95 -2.55 14.80 0.52
N ILE A 96 -2.16 14.51 -0.72
CA ILE A 96 -2.05 15.49 -1.81
C ILE A 96 -3.40 16.15 -2.04
N LEU A 97 -4.47 15.35 -2.22
CA LEU A 97 -5.81 15.88 -2.45
C LEU A 97 -6.31 16.77 -1.31
N ASN A 98 -5.94 16.47 -0.07
CA ASN A 98 -6.30 17.30 1.07
C ASN A 98 -5.52 18.62 1.11
N LEU A 99 -4.24 18.61 0.70
CA LEU A 99 -3.39 19.80 0.66
C LEU A 99 -3.75 20.71 -0.52
N THR A 100 -3.99 20.15 -1.72
CA THR A 100 -4.31 20.93 -2.93
C THR A 100 -5.68 21.60 -2.87
N LYS A 101 -6.57 21.15 -1.98
CA LYS A 101 -7.85 21.83 -1.69
C LYS A 101 -7.71 23.07 -0.82
N GLN A 102 -6.57 23.29 -0.17
CA GLN A 102 -6.35 24.46 0.67
C GLN A 102 -5.94 25.66 -0.20
N THR A 103 -6.58 26.81 0.00
CA THR A 103 -6.35 28.01 -0.83
C THR A 103 -4.94 28.57 -0.73
N ASP A 104 -4.30 28.40 0.43
CA ASP A 104 -3.01 29.03 0.76
C ASP A 104 -1.85 28.04 0.72
N THR A 105 -2.05 26.85 0.15
CA THR A 105 -1.05 25.78 0.08
C THR A 105 -0.67 25.48 -1.36
N THR A 106 0.63 25.52 -1.65
CA THR A 106 1.19 25.02 -2.90
C THR A 106 1.90 23.71 -2.64
N VAL A 107 1.53 22.67 -3.40
CA VAL A 107 2.16 21.34 -3.34
C VAL A 107 3.17 21.22 -4.46
N TYR A 108 4.39 20.83 -4.11
CA TYR A 108 5.49 20.46 -4.99
C TYR A 108 5.72 18.96 -4.89
N LEU A 109 6.01 18.31 -6.00
CA LEU A 109 6.39 16.91 -6.05
C LEU A 109 7.80 16.77 -6.63
N MET A 110 8.66 16.05 -5.93
CA MET A 110 9.98 15.66 -6.39
C MET A 110 10.04 14.13 -6.44
N CYS A 111 10.10 13.58 -7.65
CA CYS A 111 10.32 12.16 -7.90
C CYS A 111 11.79 11.95 -8.25
N LEU A 112 12.51 11.17 -7.44
CA LEU A 112 13.98 11.04 -7.54
C LEU A 112 14.46 10.14 -8.68
N SER A 113 13.55 9.36 -9.28
CA SER A 113 13.85 8.52 -10.43
C SER A 113 12.78 8.67 -11.52
N THR A 114 13.18 8.46 -12.77
CA THR A 114 12.25 8.39 -13.90
C THR A 114 11.49 7.07 -13.99
N GLY A 115 11.80 6.11 -13.10
CA GLY A 115 11.23 4.77 -13.18
C GLY A 115 11.79 3.99 -14.39
N LYS A 116 13.06 4.21 -14.74
CA LYS A 116 13.73 3.66 -15.95
C LYS A 116 13.80 2.14 -15.97
N ASN A 117 13.33 1.45 -14.92
CA ASN A 117 13.22 0.01 -14.93
C ASN A 117 12.43 -0.46 -16.17
N TYR A 118 12.96 -1.45 -16.87
CA TYR A 118 12.43 -1.95 -18.15
C TYR A 118 12.30 -0.93 -19.31
N GLY A 119 12.98 0.23 -19.24
CA GLY A 119 12.98 1.23 -20.34
C GLY A 119 11.65 1.98 -20.51
N MET A 120 10.85 2.09 -19.44
CA MET A 120 9.54 2.75 -19.47
C MET A 120 9.54 4.21 -18.99
N ASP A 121 10.71 4.84 -18.90
CA ASP A 121 10.90 6.18 -18.34
C ASP A 121 10.02 7.26 -19.01
N VAL A 122 9.92 7.23 -20.34
CA VAL A 122 9.07 8.19 -21.08
C VAL A 122 7.59 8.01 -20.76
N THR A 123 7.13 6.75 -20.66
CA THR A 123 5.73 6.42 -20.39
C THR A 123 5.37 6.74 -18.95
N ARG A 124 6.16 6.25 -17.99
CA ARG A 124 5.94 6.46 -16.55
C ARG A 124 6.00 7.93 -16.17
N ARG A 125 6.90 8.71 -16.80
CA ARG A 125 6.89 10.17 -16.63
C ARG A 125 5.58 10.78 -17.10
N LYS A 126 5.06 10.40 -18.28
CA LYS A 126 3.76 10.92 -18.76
C LYS A 126 2.61 10.53 -17.83
N GLU A 127 2.63 9.32 -17.29
CA GLU A 127 1.64 8.83 -16.33
C GLU A 127 1.67 9.63 -15.03
N LEU A 128 2.86 9.88 -14.48
CA LEU A 128 3.05 10.71 -13.30
C LEU A 128 2.48 12.12 -13.46
N TYR A 129 2.77 12.81 -14.57
CA TYR A 129 2.21 14.13 -14.81
C TYR A 129 0.69 14.10 -14.94
N LYS A 130 0.13 13.06 -15.57
CA LYS A 130 -1.34 12.88 -15.63
C LYS A 130 -1.94 12.63 -14.25
N ALA A 131 -1.33 11.77 -13.43
CA ALA A 131 -1.77 11.49 -12.07
C ALA A 131 -1.72 12.77 -11.20
N CYS A 132 -0.59 13.49 -11.25
CA CYS A 132 -0.42 14.77 -10.56
C CYS A 132 -1.46 15.82 -10.96
N LYS A 133 -1.80 15.90 -12.24
CA LYS A 133 -2.87 16.78 -12.74
C LYS A 133 -4.22 16.45 -12.12
N VAL A 134 -4.56 15.16 -11.99
CA VAL A 134 -5.77 14.69 -11.31
C VAL A 134 -5.74 15.02 -9.81
N LEU A 135 -4.56 14.90 -9.19
CA LEU A 135 -4.36 15.24 -7.78
C LEU A 135 -4.32 16.75 -7.48
N GLY A 136 -4.31 17.59 -8.52
CA GLY A 136 -4.33 19.06 -8.42
C GLY A 136 -2.95 19.71 -8.30
N ILE A 137 -1.87 18.98 -8.58
CA ILE A 137 -0.50 19.53 -8.63
C ILE A 137 -0.29 20.16 -10.01
N LYS A 138 0.27 21.38 -10.04
CA LYS A 138 0.61 22.07 -11.29
C LYS A 138 1.85 21.47 -11.93
N ASP A 139 1.90 21.37 -13.25
CA ASP A 139 3.06 20.85 -13.99
C ASP A 139 4.37 21.57 -13.64
N SER A 140 4.31 22.87 -13.35
CA SER A 140 5.46 23.69 -12.92
C SER A 140 6.02 23.35 -11.54
N SER A 141 5.27 22.57 -10.75
CA SER A 141 5.60 22.16 -9.39
C SER A 141 6.00 20.68 -9.32
N ILE A 142 6.18 20.03 -10.47
CA ILE A 142 6.60 18.63 -10.59
C ILE A 142 8.03 18.58 -11.10
N MET A 143 8.90 17.95 -10.32
CA MET A 143 10.27 17.64 -10.69
C MET A 143 10.46 16.14 -10.74
N VAL A 144 10.98 15.64 -11.87
CA VAL A 144 11.36 14.23 -12.04
C VAL A 144 12.84 14.21 -12.37
N LEU A 145 13.62 13.54 -11.54
CA LEU A 145 15.06 13.45 -11.71
C LEU A 145 15.45 12.19 -12.49
N ASN A 146 16.50 12.35 -13.29
CA ASN A 146 17.22 11.26 -13.93
C ASN A 146 18.68 11.41 -13.51
N HIS A 147 19.08 10.72 -12.45
CA HIS A 147 20.41 10.83 -11.85
C HIS A 147 21.08 9.45 -11.91
N ASP A 148 22.32 9.38 -12.37
CA ASP A 148 23.02 8.11 -12.60
C ASP A 148 23.22 7.33 -11.29
N ASP A 149 23.48 8.03 -10.18
CA ASP A 149 23.59 7.43 -8.83
C ASP A 149 22.25 7.02 -8.20
N LEU A 150 21.10 7.34 -8.82
CA LEU A 150 19.76 7.03 -8.30
C LEU A 150 18.98 6.07 -9.23
N PRO A 151 19.51 4.87 -9.52
CA PRO A 151 18.83 3.92 -10.39
C PRO A 151 17.56 3.36 -9.73
N ASP A 152 16.52 3.15 -10.54
CA ASP A 152 15.33 2.41 -10.11
C ASP A 152 15.64 0.90 -10.06
N ASP A 153 16.20 0.44 -8.94
CA ASP A 153 16.55 -0.96 -8.69
C ASP A 153 16.28 -1.36 -7.23
N ILE A 154 15.57 -2.48 -7.04
CA ILE A 154 15.22 -3.04 -5.74
C ILE A 154 16.43 -3.60 -4.97
N LYS A 155 17.58 -3.77 -5.63
CA LYS A 155 18.81 -4.27 -4.99
C LYS A 155 19.77 -3.15 -4.58
N THR A 156 19.52 -1.92 -5.03
CA THR A 156 20.45 -0.82 -4.88
C THR A 156 19.92 0.17 -3.85
N ARG A 157 20.76 0.54 -2.87
CA ARG A 157 20.46 1.63 -1.94
C ARG A 157 21.10 2.90 -2.47
N TRP A 158 20.33 3.98 -2.55
CA TRP A 158 20.84 5.27 -3.01
C TRP A 158 21.74 5.93 -1.96
N PRO A 159 22.81 6.65 -2.39
CA PRO A 159 23.66 7.41 -1.48
C PRO A 159 22.85 8.50 -0.77
N GLU A 160 22.81 8.43 0.56
CA GLU A 160 22.00 9.32 1.41
C GLU A 160 22.44 10.78 1.29
N GLU A 161 23.74 11.03 1.16
CA GLU A 161 24.31 12.37 0.97
C GLU A 161 23.86 13.00 -0.36
N THR A 162 23.87 12.23 -1.45
CA THR A 162 23.40 12.68 -2.77
C THR A 162 21.92 13.02 -2.72
N VAL A 163 21.10 12.13 -2.14
CA VAL A 163 19.65 12.36 -1.98
C VAL A 163 19.40 13.59 -1.08
N ALA A 164 20.14 13.74 0.00
CA ALA A 164 20.04 14.86 0.92
C ALA A 164 20.35 16.19 0.22
N ALA A 165 21.44 16.25 -0.54
CA ALA A 165 21.83 17.44 -1.30
C ALA A 165 20.75 17.86 -2.32
N LEU A 166 20.18 16.88 -3.05
CA LEU A 166 19.11 17.13 -4.02
C LEU A 166 17.84 17.67 -3.33
N ILE A 167 17.43 17.07 -2.21
CA ILE A 167 16.27 17.53 -1.44
C ILE A 167 16.50 18.93 -0.87
N LEU A 168 17.68 19.18 -0.29
CA LEU A 168 18.05 20.48 0.29
C LEU A 168 17.99 21.58 -0.77
N HIS A 169 18.56 21.33 -1.94
CA HIS A 169 18.52 22.26 -3.07
C HIS A 169 17.07 22.61 -3.46
N GLN A 170 16.14 21.65 -3.45
CA GLN A 170 14.72 21.93 -3.71
C GLN A 170 14.04 22.71 -2.58
N ILE A 171 14.40 22.41 -1.34
CA ILE A 171 13.90 23.15 -0.17
C ILE A 171 14.27 24.63 -0.29
N GLU A 172 15.50 24.93 -0.69
CA GLU A 172 16.01 26.30 -0.82
C GLU A 172 15.39 27.03 -2.01
N ILE A 173 15.34 26.42 -3.20
CA ILE A 173 14.80 27.08 -4.40
C ILE A 173 13.33 27.47 -4.25
N TYR A 174 12.53 26.63 -3.61
CA TYR A 174 11.08 26.84 -3.47
C TYR A 174 10.67 27.33 -2.08
N ASP A 175 11.63 27.70 -1.23
CA ASP A 175 11.41 28.11 0.17
C ASP A 175 10.44 27.15 0.90
N ILE A 176 10.66 25.84 0.76
CA ILE A 176 9.72 24.82 1.24
C ILE A 176 9.50 24.96 2.74
N THR A 177 8.23 24.90 3.15
CA THR A 177 7.81 25.05 4.55
C THR A 177 7.43 23.73 5.20
N ALA A 178 7.18 22.67 4.43
CA ALA A 178 6.92 21.34 4.97
C ALA A 178 7.40 20.27 4.00
N LEU A 179 7.92 19.16 4.52
CA LEU A 179 8.44 18.05 3.75
C LEU A 179 7.70 16.76 4.13
N ILE A 180 7.21 16.04 3.14
CA ILE A 180 6.48 14.79 3.32
C ILE A 180 7.19 13.70 2.52
N THR A 181 7.45 12.56 3.15
CA THR A 181 8.07 11.42 2.49
C THR A 181 7.81 10.12 3.27
N PHE A 182 8.46 9.04 2.86
CA PHE A 182 8.35 7.72 3.47
C PHE A 182 8.81 7.69 4.93
N ASP A 183 8.31 6.71 5.65
CA ASP A 183 8.73 6.41 7.01
C ASP A 183 10.06 5.62 7.05
N ARG A 184 10.54 5.33 8.26
CA ARG A 184 11.75 4.54 8.47
C ARG A 184 11.70 3.16 7.82
N SER A 185 10.50 2.60 7.68
CA SER A 185 10.27 1.29 7.08
C SER A 185 10.15 1.34 5.55
N GLY A 186 10.18 2.54 4.96
CA GLY A 186 10.04 2.75 3.52
C GLY A 186 8.66 2.37 2.98
N ILE A 187 7.66 2.18 3.85
CA ILE A 187 6.34 1.57 3.60
C ILE A 187 6.39 0.14 3.01
N SER A 188 7.07 -0.04 1.87
CA SER A 188 7.17 -1.28 1.08
C SER A 188 8.47 -2.07 1.29
N SER A 189 9.34 -1.63 2.21
CA SER A 189 10.70 -2.16 2.36
C SER A 189 11.60 -2.05 1.11
N HIS A 190 11.27 -1.12 0.20
CA HIS A 190 12.10 -0.84 -0.97
C HIS A 190 13.35 0.01 -0.59
N PRO A 191 14.59 -0.38 -0.98
CA PRO A 191 15.83 0.36 -0.70
C PRO A 191 15.78 1.87 -0.97
N ASN A 192 15.26 2.26 -2.13
CA ASN A 192 15.12 3.68 -2.51
C ASN A 192 14.26 4.49 -1.53
N HIS A 193 13.20 3.91 -0.97
CA HIS A 193 12.34 4.59 0.00
C HIS A 193 13.08 4.81 1.32
N PHE A 194 13.85 3.81 1.76
CA PHE A 194 14.73 3.94 2.92
C PHE A 194 15.75 5.07 2.72
N SER A 195 16.40 5.13 1.56
CA SER A 195 17.39 6.17 1.27
C SER A 195 16.81 7.58 1.40
N ILE A 196 15.57 7.80 0.99
CA ILE A 196 14.91 9.11 1.16
C ILE A 196 14.70 9.43 2.64
N TYR A 197 14.19 8.47 3.42
CA TYR A 197 14.02 8.65 4.86
C TYR A 197 15.35 9.02 5.54
N TYR A 198 16.41 8.26 5.27
CA TYR A 198 17.72 8.47 5.90
C TYR A 198 18.39 9.77 5.44
N ALA A 199 18.24 10.16 4.17
CA ALA A 199 18.69 11.45 3.68
C ALA A 199 18.00 12.62 4.41
N VAL A 200 16.68 12.54 4.60
CA VAL A 200 15.92 13.55 5.34
C VAL A 200 16.32 13.58 6.83
N ALA A 201 16.56 12.40 7.42
CA ALA A 201 17.07 12.31 8.79
C ALA A 201 18.46 12.93 8.92
N HIS A 202 19.36 12.70 7.96
CA HIS A 202 20.69 13.31 7.89
C HIS A 202 20.61 14.84 7.87
N LEU A 203 19.81 15.41 6.96
CA LEU A 203 19.57 16.85 6.89
C LEU A 203 19.03 17.44 8.22
N SER A 204 18.16 16.69 8.88
CA SER A 204 17.55 17.09 10.16
C SER A 204 18.56 17.08 11.31
N VAL A 205 19.39 16.04 11.40
CA VAL A 205 20.42 15.88 12.44
C VAL A 205 21.50 16.95 12.30
N ASN A 206 21.92 17.25 11.06
CA ASN A 206 22.94 18.25 10.78
C ASN A 206 22.42 19.70 10.85
N LYS A 207 21.10 19.90 11.00
CA LYS A 207 20.45 21.22 11.03
C LYS A 207 20.68 22.03 9.74
N GLU A 208 20.84 21.33 8.62
CA GLU A 208 21.00 21.93 7.28
C GLU A 208 19.67 22.47 6.76
N ILE A 209 18.56 21.98 7.31
CA ILE A 209 17.22 22.44 6.95
C ILE A 209 16.98 23.83 7.54
N PRO A 210 16.56 24.82 6.73
CA PRO A 210 16.29 26.18 7.18
C PRO A 210 15.40 26.21 8.41
N LYS A 211 15.87 26.87 9.48
CA LYS A 211 15.12 27.00 10.73
C LYS A 211 13.81 27.75 10.46
N GLY A 212 12.69 27.13 10.78
CA GLY A 212 11.44 27.88 10.83
C GLY A 212 10.17 27.06 10.75
N ASN A 213 10.06 26.06 9.87
CA ASN A 213 8.74 25.48 9.59
C ASN A 213 8.69 24.01 9.13
N LEU A 214 9.81 23.33 8.81
CA LEU A 214 9.74 21.97 8.25
C LEU A 214 9.14 20.95 9.23
N LEU A 215 7.86 20.67 9.04
CA LEU A 215 7.16 19.52 9.63
C LEU A 215 7.40 18.30 8.74
N PHE A 216 8.03 17.25 9.29
CA PHE A 216 8.13 15.95 8.65
C PHE A 216 6.86 15.15 8.91
N TRP A 217 6.20 14.74 7.83
CA TRP A 217 5.17 13.70 7.91
C TRP A 217 5.74 12.43 7.32
N LEU A 218 6.05 11.49 8.21
CA LEU A 218 6.30 10.10 7.89
C LEU A 218 4.93 9.43 7.81
N LEU A 219 4.55 8.95 6.63
CA LEU A 219 3.34 8.16 6.49
C LEU A 219 3.58 6.80 7.17
N ILE A 220 3.13 6.69 8.42
CA ILE A 220 3.07 5.43 9.16
C ILE A 220 1.79 4.73 8.71
N PHE A 221 1.89 3.78 7.80
CA PHE A 221 0.90 2.71 7.76
C PHE A 221 1.28 1.76 8.90
N MET A 222 0.58 1.90 10.04
CA MET A 222 0.64 0.91 11.13
C MET A 222 0.06 -0.42 10.66
#